data_AF-A0A6G6XBI8-F1
#
_entry.id   AF-A0A6G6XBI8-F1
#
_cell.length_a   1.000
_cell.length_b   1.000
_cell.length_c   1.000
_cell.angle_alpha   90.00
_cell.angle_beta   90.00
_cell.angle_gamma   90.00
#
_symmetry.space_group_name_H-M   'P 1'
#
loop_
_entity.id
_entity.type
_entity.pdbx_description
1 polymer ?
#
loop_
_entity_poly.entity_id
_entity_poly.type
_entity_poly.pdbx_seq_one_letter_code
_entity_poly.pdbx_strand_id
1 'polypeptide(L)'
;MPFANHSKLAGALALSLGLALGACGGMPTNKSLYSLKQPVVERTSFTFDVRTSESGLTISEQQRLDGWFETMELGYGDRVSIDDPLVSEATYDAVAELAGRRGILVENGAPVTSGSVQPGYARVVLTRSSASVPGCPDWSAKSDINLENATSPNYGCATNSNLAAMVANPQDLIEGQKGTGETVIMSSTKAIETFRERAPTGAAGLSKNTTEGN
;
A
#
# COMPACT_ATOMS: atom_id res chain seq x y z
N MET A 1 -3.86 70.94 -35.08
CA MET A 1 -4.43 70.38 -33.84
C MET A 1 -3.44 69.34 -33.32
N PRO A 2 -2.78 69.54 -32.16
CA PRO A 2 -1.80 68.57 -31.69
C PRO A 2 -2.52 67.42 -30.98
N PHE A 3 -2.22 66.18 -31.36
CA PHE A 3 -2.67 65.00 -30.63
C PHE A 3 -1.91 64.92 -29.32
N ALA A 4 -2.59 65.13 -28.19
CA ALA A 4 -1.99 65.01 -26.87
C ALA A 4 -1.70 63.54 -26.56
N ASN A 5 -0.42 63.22 -26.35
CA ASN A 5 0.01 61.88 -25.94
C ASN A 5 -0.33 61.65 -24.46
N HIS A 6 -1.51 61.09 -24.19
CA HIS A 6 -2.01 60.72 -22.86
C HIS A 6 -1.36 59.44 -22.28
N SER A 7 -0.06 59.19 -22.53
CA SER A 7 0.58 57.92 -22.14
C SER A 7 0.63 57.71 -20.61
N LYS A 8 0.74 58.79 -19.84
CA LYS A 8 0.74 58.74 -18.36
C LYS A 8 -0.64 58.36 -17.78
N LEU A 9 -1.72 58.81 -18.43
CA LEU A 9 -3.09 58.50 -18.04
C LEU A 9 -3.43 57.05 -18.40
N ALA A 10 -3.01 56.58 -19.57
CA ALA A 10 -3.15 55.18 -19.98
C ALA A 10 -2.40 54.22 -19.05
N GLY A 11 -1.18 54.58 -18.62
CA GLY A 11 -0.39 53.78 -17.68
C GLY A 11 -1.03 53.69 -16.29
N ALA A 12 -1.54 54.79 -15.74
CA ALA A 12 -2.23 54.81 -14.45
C ALA A 12 -3.52 53.97 -14.48
N LEU A 13 -4.28 54.06 -15.57
CA LEU A 13 -5.53 53.31 -15.74
C LEU A 13 -5.26 51.80 -15.87
N ALA A 14 -4.23 51.41 -16.63
CA ALA A 14 -3.80 50.01 -16.75
C ALA A 14 -3.32 49.42 -15.40
N LEU A 15 -2.58 50.18 -14.60
CA LEU A 15 -2.15 49.77 -13.25
C LEU A 15 -3.34 49.62 -12.29
N SER A 16 -4.28 50.57 -12.29
CA SER A 16 -5.48 50.48 -11.45
C SER A 16 -6.37 49.29 -11.81
N LEU A 17 -6.47 48.97 -13.10
CA LEU A 17 -7.25 47.85 -13.59
C LEU A 17 -6.55 46.51 -13.25
N GLY A 18 -5.22 46.45 -13.39
CA GLY A 18 -4.44 45.27 -12.97
C GLY A 18 -4.58 44.97 -11.47
N LEU A 19 -4.54 46.00 -10.62
CA LEU A 19 -4.78 45.85 -9.16
C LEU A 19 -6.21 45.43 -8.84
N ALA A 20 -7.21 45.94 -9.57
CA ALA A 20 -8.62 45.58 -9.37
C ALA A 20 -8.93 44.12 -9.78
N LEU A 21 -8.31 43.60 -10.84
CA LEU A 21 -8.51 42.20 -11.26
C LEU A 21 -7.76 41.19 -10.37
N GLY A 22 -6.68 41.61 -9.68
CA GLY A 22 -5.94 40.75 -8.74
C GLY A 22 -6.74 40.33 -7.51
N ALA A 23 -7.82 41.05 -7.18
CA ALA A 23 -8.68 40.75 -6.03
C ALA A 23 -9.68 39.61 -6.26
N CYS A 24 -9.84 39.13 -7.50
CA CYS A 24 -10.69 37.97 -7.81
C CYS A 24 -9.91 36.66 -7.65
N GLY A 25 -9.34 36.44 -6.47
CA GLY A 25 -8.86 35.13 -6.04
C GLY A 25 -10.05 34.36 -5.49
N GLY A 26 -10.45 33.28 -6.16
CA GLY A 26 -11.60 32.48 -5.75
C GLY A 26 -11.58 32.11 -4.26
N MET A 27 -12.76 32.08 -3.64
CA MET A 27 -12.93 31.72 -2.23
C MET A 27 -13.23 30.22 -2.10
N PRO A 28 -12.75 29.54 -1.04
CA PRO A 28 -13.19 28.18 -0.76
C PRO A 28 -14.70 28.12 -0.55
N THR A 29 -15.37 27.16 -1.19
CA THR A 29 -16.83 27.01 -1.12
C THR A 29 -17.28 25.80 -0.31
N ASN A 30 -16.35 24.89 0.03
CA ASN A 30 -16.66 23.68 0.78
C ASN A 30 -16.84 23.99 2.27
N LYS A 31 -18.10 24.10 2.72
CA LYS A 31 -18.45 24.32 4.13
C LYS A 31 -18.40 23.07 5.00
N SER A 32 -18.10 21.90 4.42
CA SER A 32 -18.00 20.65 5.17
C SER A 32 -16.58 20.44 5.71
N LEU A 33 -16.47 19.58 6.71
CA LEU A 33 -15.18 19.08 7.22
C LEU A 33 -14.58 17.98 6.32
N TYR A 34 -15.33 17.51 5.32
CA TYR A 34 -14.83 16.50 4.41
C TYR A 34 -13.87 17.12 3.39
N SER A 35 -12.74 16.46 3.21
CA SER A 35 -11.78 16.83 2.16
C SER A 35 -12.36 16.56 0.77
N LEU A 36 -12.14 17.50 -0.16
CA LEU A 36 -12.41 17.28 -1.60
C LEU A 36 -11.33 16.40 -2.26
N LYS A 37 -10.10 16.45 -1.74
CA LYS A 37 -8.95 15.71 -2.27
C LYS A 37 -8.83 14.41 -1.49
N GLN A 38 -9.41 13.35 -2.01
CA GLN A 38 -9.43 12.03 -1.38
C GLN A 38 -8.31 11.14 -1.93
N PRO A 39 -7.76 10.21 -1.13
CA PRO A 39 -6.86 9.18 -1.64
C PRO A 39 -7.56 8.34 -2.70
N VAL A 40 -6.85 8.08 -3.79
CA VAL A 40 -7.25 7.13 -4.82
C VAL A 40 -6.24 5.99 -4.80
N VAL A 41 -6.77 4.77 -4.73
CA VAL A 41 -5.96 3.55 -4.72
C VAL A 41 -5.98 2.95 -6.11
N GLU A 42 -4.79 2.67 -6.63
CA GLU A 42 -4.60 1.95 -7.88
C GLU A 42 -3.98 0.58 -7.57
N ARG A 43 -4.51 -0.46 -8.21
CA ARG A 43 -4.09 -1.85 -8.03
C ARG A 43 -3.69 -2.44 -9.37
N THR A 44 -2.48 -2.99 -9.42
CA THR A 44 -1.95 -3.72 -10.57
C THR A 44 -1.70 -5.16 -10.17
N SER A 45 -2.20 -6.11 -10.95
CA SER A 45 -1.98 -7.54 -10.71
C SER A 45 -1.23 -8.17 -11.88
N PHE A 46 -0.17 -8.91 -11.56
CA PHE A 46 0.65 -9.68 -12.49
C PHE A 46 0.46 -11.16 -12.19
N THR A 47 0.39 -11.97 -13.24
CA THR A 47 0.13 -13.40 -13.13
C THR A 47 1.27 -14.19 -13.75
N PHE A 48 1.70 -15.26 -13.09
CA PHE A 48 2.70 -16.18 -13.61
C PHE A 48 2.27 -17.62 -13.38
N ASP A 49 2.17 -18.38 -14.46
CA ASP A 49 1.72 -19.77 -14.42
C ASP A 49 2.94 -20.70 -14.26
N VAL A 50 2.89 -21.53 -13.21
CA VAL A 50 3.91 -22.54 -12.87
C VAL A 50 3.34 -23.94 -13.03
N ARG A 51 4.15 -24.87 -13.53
CA ARG A 51 3.74 -26.27 -13.65
C ARG A 51 3.78 -26.95 -12.28
N THR A 52 2.69 -27.61 -11.93
CA THR A 52 2.58 -28.38 -10.69
C THR A 52 2.76 -29.88 -10.96
N SER A 53 3.22 -30.59 -9.94
CA SER A 53 3.36 -32.04 -9.91
C SER A 53 2.78 -32.57 -8.59
N GLU A 54 2.68 -33.89 -8.43
CA GLU A 54 2.15 -34.49 -7.18
C GLU A 54 2.95 -34.08 -5.94
N SER A 55 4.26 -33.80 -6.10
CA SER A 55 5.14 -33.33 -5.02
C SER A 55 5.25 -31.80 -4.95
N GLY A 56 4.36 -31.04 -5.59
CA GLY A 56 4.41 -29.58 -5.67
C GLY A 56 5.21 -29.07 -6.87
N LEU A 57 6.06 -28.05 -6.68
CA LEU A 57 6.85 -27.45 -7.76
C LEU A 57 8.19 -28.17 -7.94
N THR A 58 8.49 -28.54 -9.19
CA THR A 58 9.82 -29.07 -9.57
C THR A 58 10.91 -28.00 -9.38
N ILE A 59 12.17 -28.41 -9.18
CA ILE A 59 13.29 -27.49 -8.95
C ILE A 59 13.43 -26.47 -10.10
N SER A 60 13.24 -26.90 -11.35
CA SER A 60 13.26 -25.99 -12.50
C SER A 60 12.17 -24.93 -12.45
N GLU A 61 10.97 -25.28 -11.93
CA GLU A 61 9.88 -24.31 -11.79
C GLU A 61 10.07 -23.38 -10.62
N GLN A 62 10.68 -23.86 -9.54
CA GLN A 62 11.09 -23.02 -8.42
C GLN A 62 12.10 -21.95 -8.89
N GLN A 63 13.09 -22.32 -9.71
CA GLN A 63 14.05 -21.37 -10.29
C GLN A 63 13.40 -20.37 -11.25
N ARG A 64 12.45 -20.81 -12.08
CA ARG A 64 11.68 -19.91 -12.95
C ARG A 64 10.86 -18.91 -12.15
N LEU A 65 10.18 -19.38 -11.10
CA LEU A 65 9.39 -18.52 -10.23
C LEU A 65 10.27 -17.55 -9.45
N ASP A 66 11.41 -18.01 -8.95
CA ASP A 66 12.38 -17.17 -8.24
C ASP A 66 12.95 -16.07 -9.14
N GLY A 67 13.31 -16.38 -10.39
CA GLY A 67 13.76 -15.40 -11.36
C GLY A 67 12.65 -14.40 -11.76
N TRP A 68 11.39 -14.84 -11.78
CA TRP A 68 10.26 -13.93 -11.96
C TRP A 68 10.09 -12.98 -10.76
N PHE A 69 10.18 -13.49 -9.53
CA PHE A 69 10.15 -12.65 -8.32
C PHE A 69 11.31 -11.65 -8.27
N GLU A 70 12.50 -12.04 -8.72
CA GLU A 70 13.63 -11.12 -8.88
C GLU A 70 13.34 -10.04 -9.93
N THR A 71 12.82 -10.42 -11.09
CA THR A 71 12.49 -9.49 -12.19
C THR A 71 11.41 -8.49 -11.80
N MET A 72 10.43 -8.93 -11.01
CA MET A 72 9.34 -8.06 -10.51
C MET A 72 9.76 -7.20 -9.31
N GLU A 73 11.00 -7.39 -8.82
CA GLU A 73 11.53 -6.75 -7.62
C GLU A 73 10.57 -6.95 -6.43
N LEU A 74 10.20 -8.20 -6.17
CA LEU A 74 9.24 -8.55 -5.12
C LEU A 74 9.74 -7.97 -3.78
N GLY A 75 8.94 -7.08 -3.20
CA GLY A 75 9.33 -6.31 -2.03
C GLY A 75 8.18 -5.94 -1.12
N TYR A 76 8.49 -5.11 -0.13
CA TYR A 76 7.50 -4.65 0.86
C TYR A 76 6.31 -3.95 0.20
N GLY A 77 5.10 -4.31 0.61
CA GLY A 77 3.85 -3.79 0.05
C GLY A 77 3.27 -4.64 -1.08
N ASP A 78 4.05 -5.56 -1.63
CA ASP A 78 3.54 -6.55 -2.59
C ASP A 78 2.82 -7.70 -1.90
N ARG A 79 1.78 -8.20 -2.56
CA ARG A 79 0.93 -9.29 -2.07
C ARG A 79 1.04 -10.45 -3.04
N VAL A 80 1.39 -11.64 -2.55
CA VAL A 80 1.45 -12.86 -3.36
C VAL A 80 0.29 -13.76 -2.97
N SER A 81 -0.47 -14.21 -3.96
CA SER A 81 -1.54 -15.20 -3.77
C SER A 81 -1.43 -16.29 -4.81
N ILE A 82 -2.03 -17.44 -4.53
CA ILE A 82 -1.96 -18.62 -5.39
C ILE A 82 -3.38 -19.00 -5.79
N ASP A 83 -3.59 -19.16 -7.09
CA ASP A 83 -4.77 -19.75 -7.69
C ASP A 83 -4.39 -21.14 -8.22
N ASP A 84 -4.63 -22.16 -7.39
CA ASP A 84 -4.38 -23.56 -7.71
C ASP A 84 -5.70 -24.35 -7.71
N PRO A 85 -6.16 -24.85 -8.88
CA PRO A 85 -7.37 -25.67 -8.97
C PRO A 85 -7.34 -26.95 -8.12
N LEU A 86 -6.14 -27.48 -7.83
CA LEU A 86 -5.96 -28.70 -7.04
C LEU A 86 -5.77 -28.42 -5.55
N VAL A 87 -5.57 -27.16 -5.15
CA VAL A 87 -5.32 -26.72 -3.77
C VAL A 87 -4.24 -27.58 -3.11
N SER A 88 -3.11 -27.76 -3.79
CA SER A 88 -2.00 -28.60 -3.34
C SER A 88 -1.18 -27.88 -2.26
N GLU A 89 -1.13 -28.46 -1.06
CA GLU A 89 -0.31 -27.95 0.06
C GLU A 89 1.18 -27.90 -0.32
N ALA A 90 1.69 -28.92 -1.03
CA ALA A 90 3.08 -28.95 -1.49
C ALA A 90 3.41 -27.81 -2.48
N THR A 91 2.44 -27.39 -3.31
CA THR A 91 2.61 -26.23 -4.20
C THR A 91 2.59 -24.94 -3.41
N TYR A 92 1.67 -24.82 -2.45
CA TYR A 92 1.58 -23.67 -1.55
C TYR A 92 2.88 -23.47 -0.77
N ASP A 93 3.40 -24.53 -0.14
CA ASP A 93 4.62 -24.50 0.66
C ASP A 93 5.84 -24.09 -0.17
N ALA A 94 5.96 -24.62 -1.40
CA ALA A 94 7.07 -24.26 -2.29
C ALA A 94 7.04 -22.78 -2.68
N VAL A 95 5.86 -22.23 -2.98
CA VAL A 95 5.71 -20.79 -3.30
C VAL A 95 5.92 -19.95 -2.03
N ALA A 96 5.41 -20.39 -0.89
CA ALA A 96 5.55 -19.71 0.39
C ALA A 96 7.01 -19.65 0.86
N GLU A 97 7.80 -20.70 0.64
CA GLU A 97 9.23 -20.71 0.92
C GLU A 97 9.96 -19.67 0.04
N LEU A 98 9.67 -19.64 -1.26
CA LEU A 98 10.30 -18.72 -2.21
C LEU A 98 9.93 -17.25 -1.95
N ALA A 99 8.66 -16.98 -1.65
CA ALA A 99 8.20 -15.64 -1.26
C ALA A 99 8.76 -15.23 0.12
N GLY A 100 8.82 -16.18 1.06
CA GLY A 100 9.33 -15.98 2.41
C GLY A 100 10.81 -15.57 2.45
N ARG A 101 11.63 -16.02 1.49
CA ARG A 101 13.02 -15.57 1.32
C ARG A 101 13.15 -14.06 1.07
N ARG A 102 12.10 -13.44 0.53
CA ARG A 102 12.00 -11.99 0.29
C ARG A 102 11.14 -11.27 1.34
N GLY A 103 10.76 -11.98 2.41
CA GLY A 103 9.97 -11.42 3.52
C GLY A 103 8.48 -11.25 3.22
N ILE A 104 7.95 -11.90 2.17
CA ILE A 104 6.55 -11.82 1.78
C ILE A 104 5.83 -13.11 2.15
N LEU A 105 4.67 -12.96 2.78
CA LEU A 105 3.79 -14.07 3.11
C LEU A 105 2.77 -14.26 1.98
N VAL A 106 2.51 -15.53 1.65
CA VAL A 106 1.46 -15.88 0.69
C VAL A 106 0.11 -15.73 1.36
N GLU A 107 -0.85 -15.18 0.62
CA GLU A 107 -2.20 -14.94 1.08
C GLU A 107 -3.20 -15.94 0.55
N ASN A 108 -4.19 -16.21 1.40
CA ASN A 108 -5.31 -17.06 1.08
C ASN A 108 -6.33 -16.29 0.24
N GLY A 109 -6.69 -16.86 -0.91
CA GLY A 109 -7.69 -16.29 -1.83
C GLY A 109 -7.04 -15.38 -2.86
N ALA A 110 -6.79 -15.93 -4.05
CA ALA A 110 -6.36 -15.14 -5.19
C ALA A 110 -7.47 -14.17 -5.62
N PRO A 111 -7.12 -12.92 -6.01
CA PRO A 111 -8.08 -12.05 -6.67
C PRO A 111 -8.53 -12.69 -7.98
N VAL A 112 -9.73 -12.33 -8.44
CA VAL A 112 -10.25 -12.81 -9.72
C VAL A 112 -9.30 -12.42 -10.86
N THR A 113 -8.53 -13.39 -11.36
CA THR A 113 -7.63 -13.18 -12.50
C THR A 113 -8.36 -13.49 -13.80
N SER A 114 -7.88 -12.88 -14.89
CA SER A 114 -8.45 -13.15 -16.22
C SER A 114 -7.92 -14.49 -16.76
N GLY A 115 -8.84 -15.32 -17.25
CA GLY A 115 -8.53 -16.65 -17.81
C GLY A 115 -8.47 -17.76 -16.77
N SER A 116 -8.89 -18.96 -17.16
CA SER A 116 -8.84 -20.16 -16.32
C SER A 116 -7.43 -20.71 -16.21
N VAL A 117 -7.05 -21.17 -15.01
CA VAL A 117 -5.81 -21.92 -14.81
C VAL A 117 -5.95 -23.30 -15.46
N GLN A 118 -4.95 -23.69 -16.28
CA GLN A 118 -4.96 -24.98 -16.94
C GLN A 118 -4.70 -26.12 -15.94
N PRO A 119 -5.28 -27.32 -16.13
CA PRO A 119 -4.98 -28.47 -15.29
C PRO A 119 -3.46 -28.76 -15.27
N GLY A 120 -2.91 -29.03 -14.09
CA GLY A 120 -1.47 -29.25 -13.90
C GLY A 120 -0.63 -27.96 -13.84
N TYR A 121 -1.27 -26.80 -13.75
CA TYR A 121 -0.63 -25.53 -13.45
C TYR A 121 -1.26 -24.91 -12.21
N ALA A 122 -0.47 -24.14 -11.48
CA ALA A 122 -0.94 -23.17 -10.51
C ALA A 122 -0.54 -21.77 -10.99
N ARG A 123 -1.38 -20.78 -10.72
CA ARG A 123 -1.12 -19.39 -11.06
C ARG A 123 -0.70 -18.64 -9.81
N VAL A 124 0.50 -18.09 -9.83
CA VAL A 124 0.96 -17.16 -8.81
C VAL A 124 0.56 -15.75 -9.23
N VAL A 125 -0.11 -15.03 -8.34
CA VAL A 125 -0.61 -13.67 -8.59
C VAL A 125 0.11 -12.71 -7.66
N LEU A 126 0.86 -11.79 -8.25
CA LEU A 126 1.48 -10.67 -7.59
C LEU A 126 0.57 -9.45 -7.71
N THR A 127 0.17 -8.88 -6.59
CA THR A 127 -0.66 -7.68 -6.55
C THR A 127 0.11 -6.55 -5.88
N ARG A 128 0.23 -5.42 -6.59
CA ARG A 128 0.82 -4.18 -6.10
C ARG A 128 -0.25 -3.10 -6.04
N SER A 129 -0.40 -2.51 -4.87
CA SER A 129 -1.34 -1.40 -4.65
C SER A 129 -0.57 -0.13 -4.31
N SER A 130 -1.01 1.00 -4.82
CA SER A 130 -0.47 2.32 -4.50
C SER A 130 -1.60 3.29 -4.20
N ALA A 131 -1.39 4.21 -3.25
CA ALA A 131 -2.33 5.29 -2.96
C ALA A 131 -1.71 6.63 -3.36
N SER A 132 -2.48 7.47 -4.03
CA SER A 132 -2.09 8.85 -4.31
C SER A 132 -3.30 9.77 -4.26
N VAL A 133 -3.07 11.06 -4.00
CA VAL A 133 -4.14 12.07 -3.99
C VAL A 133 -3.98 12.92 -5.26
N PRO A 134 -4.83 12.72 -6.28
CA PRO A 134 -4.70 13.45 -7.54
C PRO A 134 -5.04 14.93 -7.39
N GLY A 135 -4.39 15.76 -8.20
CA GLY A 135 -4.67 17.20 -8.25
C GLY A 135 -4.18 17.99 -7.04
N CYS A 136 -3.07 17.54 -6.42
CA CYS A 136 -2.37 18.23 -5.35
C CYS A 136 -0.96 18.69 -5.80
N PRO A 137 -0.46 19.87 -5.39
CA PRO A 137 -1.19 20.91 -4.64
C PRO A 137 -2.23 21.65 -5.53
N ASP A 138 -3.26 22.21 -4.90
CA ASP A 138 -4.34 22.96 -5.56
C ASP A 138 -4.25 24.47 -5.24
N TRP A 139 -3.94 25.28 -6.24
CA TRP A 139 -3.81 26.74 -6.12
C TRP A 139 -4.99 27.51 -6.74
N SER A 140 -6.16 26.86 -6.85
CA SER A 140 -7.37 27.48 -7.40
C SER A 140 -7.90 28.63 -6.53
N ALA A 141 -7.80 28.51 -5.20
CA ALA A 141 -8.07 29.60 -4.27
C ALA A 141 -6.78 30.44 -4.08
N LYS A 142 -6.78 31.64 -4.64
CA LYS A 142 -5.64 32.58 -4.59
C LYS A 142 -5.82 33.69 -3.56
N SER A 143 -6.88 33.61 -2.76
CA SER A 143 -7.24 34.58 -1.73
C SER A 143 -7.46 33.85 -0.40
N ASP A 144 -6.94 34.41 0.68
CA ASP A 144 -7.13 33.89 2.05
C ASP A 144 -8.47 34.34 2.67
N ILE A 145 -9.26 35.15 1.96
CA ILE A 145 -10.57 35.57 2.42
C ILE A 145 -11.48 34.33 2.49
N ASN A 146 -12.04 34.07 3.66
CA ASN A 146 -12.93 32.94 3.91
C ASN A 146 -14.17 33.38 4.70
N LEU A 147 -15.12 34.03 4.02
CA LEU A 147 -16.37 34.49 4.64
C LEU A 147 -17.34 33.34 4.94
N GLU A 148 -17.13 32.20 4.29
CA GLU A 148 -18.02 31.04 4.34
C GLU A 148 -17.59 30.00 5.39
N ASN A 149 -16.53 30.27 6.17
CA ASN A 149 -15.87 29.31 7.08
C ASN A 149 -15.61 27.96 6.39
N ALA A 150 -15.27 27.99 5.11
CA ALA A 150 -15.05 26.82 4.27
C ALA A 150 -13.65 26.23 4.46
N THR A 151 -13.51 24.93 4.22
CA THR A 151 -12.22 24.23 4.25
C THR A 151 -11.37 24.62 3.04
N SER A 152 -10.06 24.77 3.25
CA SER A 152 -9.10 25.08 2.17
C SER A 152 -9.13 23.97 1.09
N PRO A 153 -8.98 24.30 -0.20
CA PRO A 153 -8.82 23.30 -1.26
C PRO A 153 -7.64 22.35 -1.01
N ASN A 154 -6.60 22.84 -0.32
CA ASN A 154 -5.42 22.06 0.05
C ASN A 154 -5.58 21.26 1.35
N TYR A 155 -6.73 21.31 2.03
CA TYR A 155 -6.94 20.58 3.28
C TYR A 155 -6.63 19.08 3.10
N GLY A 156 -7.18 18.44 2.06
CA GLY A 156 -6.85 17.06 1.73
C GLY A 156 -5.45 16.85 1.19
N CYS A 157 -4.91 17.81 0.45
CA CYS A 157 -3.52 17.73 0.00
C CYS A 157 -2.54 17.74 1.17
N ALA A 158 -2.88 18.34 2.31
CA ALA A 158 -2.04 18.33 3.50
C ALA A 158 -2.27 17.08 4.38
N THR A 159 -3.50 16.58 4.48
CA THR A 159 -3.80 15.44 5.36
C THR A 159 -3.75 14.10 4.63
N ASN A 160 -4.52 13.98 3.55
CA ASN A 160 -4.73 12.72 2.84
C ASN A 160 -3.51 12.28 2.02
N SER A 161 -2.66 13.21 1.56
CA SER A 161 -1.42 12.85 0.86
C SER A 161 -0.41 12.19 1.82
N ASN A 162 -0.30 12.73 3.03
CA ASN A 162 0.52 12.16 4.09
C ASN A 162 -0.03 10.81 4.52
N LEU A 163 -1.36 10.68 4.67
CA LEU A 163 -1.99 9.40 4.95
C LEU A 163 -1.68 8.37 3.84
N ALA A 164 -1.85 8.74 2.57
CA ALA A 164 -1.56 7.86 1.44
C ALA A 164 -0.08 7.41 1.41
N ALA A 165 0.85 8.26 1.82
CA ALA A 165 2.28 7.94 1.88
C ALA A 165 2.68 7.10 3.11
N MET A 166 1.95 7.20 4.23
CA MET A 166 2.25 6.48 5.48
C MET A 166 1.57 5.11 5.57
N VAL A 167 0.48 4.90 4.85
CA VAL A 167 -0.28 3.64 4.91
C VAL A 167 0.54 2.49 4.32
N ALA A 168 0.75 1.45 5.12
CA ALA A 168 1.48 0.26 4.71
C ALA A 168 0.79 -0.52 3.58
N ASN A 169 -0.54 -0.69 3.67
CA ASN A 169 -1.35 -1.34 2.63
C ASN A 169 -2.42 -0.37 2.11
N PRO A 170 -2.24 0.20 0.90
CA PRO A 170 -3.22 1.10 0.29
C PRO A 170 -4.64 0.54 0.18
N GLN A 171 -4.81 -0.78 0.07
CA GLN A 171 -6.14 -1.42 -0.03
C GLN A 171 -6.99 -1.20 1.24
N ASP A 172 -6.33 -0.98 2.39
CA ASP A 172 -7.01 -0.74 3.67
C ASP A 172 -7.79 0.59 3.67
N LEU A 173 -7.48 1.52 2.76
CA LEU A 173 -8.24 2.75 2.53
C LEU A 173 -9.62 2.51 1.89
N ILE A 174 -9.84 1.34 1.29
CA ILE A 174 -11.11 0.97 0.65
C ILE A 174 -11.94 0.07 1.57
N GLU A 175 -11.41 -1.10 1.93
CA GLU A 175 -12.22 -2.15 2.57
C GLU A 175 -11.84 -2.45 4.02
N GLY A 176 -10.71 -1.90 4.50
CA GLY A 176 -10.16 -2.20 5.81
C GLY A 176 -9.79 -3.68 5.98
N GLN A 177 -8.85 -3.98 6.87
CA GLN A 177 -8.54 -5.38 7.16
C GLN A 177 -9.64 -6.01 8.00
N LYS A 178 -10.14 -7.17 7.56
CA LYS A 178 -11.06 -7.98 8.34
C LYS A 178 -10.26 -8.77 9.37
N GLY A 179 -10.45 -8.46 10.65
CA GLY A 179 -9.92 -9.28 11.74
C GLY A 179 -10.65 -10.62 11.84
N THR A 180 -9.98 -11.64 12.36
CA THR A 180 -10.56 -12.96 12.66
C THR A 180 -11.31 -13.00 13.99
N GLY A 181 -11.44 -11.85 14.69
CA GLY A 181 -12.02 -11.76 16.04
C GLY A 181 -11.01 -11.98 17.16
N GLU A 182 -9.83 -12.54 16.86
CA GLU A 182 -8.63 -12.42 17.70
C GLU A 182 -7.83 -11.19 17.28
N THR A 183 -7.32 -10.44 18.26
CA THR A 183 -6.31 -9.42 18.02
C THR A 183 -5.05 -10.08 17.49
N VAL A 184 -4.93 -10.21 16.17
CA VAL A 184 -3.72 -10.66 15.48
C VAL A 184 -2.68 -9.54 15.57
N ILE A 185 -2.11 -9.36 16.76
CA ILE A 185 -1.02 -8.42 17.00
C ILE A 185 0.26 -9.11 16.53
N MET A 186 0.77 -8.65 15.39
CA MET A 186 2.09 -8.91 14.83
C MET A 186 3.12 -9.32 15.90
N SER A 187 3.50 -10.60 15.91
CA SER A 187 4.64 -11.22 16.65
C SER A 187 4.71 -11.08 18.18
N SER A 188 4.03 -10.11 18.78
CA SER A 188 4.22 -9.72 20.19
C SER A 188 3.59 -10.74 21.14
N THR A 189 2.43 -11.29 20.77
CA THR A 189 1.73 -12.28 21.58
C THR A 189 2.48 -13.61 21.61
N LYS A 190 3.16 -14.00 20.51
CA LYS A 190 3.94 -15.23 20.46
C LYS A 190 5.11 -15.22 21.45
N ALA A 191 5.77 -14.07 21.62
CA ALA A 191 6.80 -13.90 22.63
C ALA A 191 6.22 -13.97 24.06
N ILE A 192 5.03 -13.40 24.28
CA ILE A 192 4.33 -13.47 25.58
C ILE A 192 3.88 -14.90 25.90
N GLU A 193 3.30 -15.61 24.94
CA GLU A 193 2.92 -17.02 25.05
C GLU A 193 4.14 -17.89 25.31
N THR A 194 5.21 -17.72 24.52
CA THR A 194 6.46 -18.44 24.73
C THR A 194 7.03 -18.18 26.12
N PHE A 195 6.95 -16.94 26.63
CA PHE A 195 7.37 -16.62 27.99
C PHE A 195 6.48 -17.26 29.06
N ARG A 196 5.15 -17.29 28.85
CA ARG A 196 4.17 -17.88 29.79
C ARG A 196 4.23 -19.41 29.81
N GLU A 197 4.39 -20.03 28.66
CA GLU A 197 4.43 -21.48 28.47
C GLU A 197 5.82 -22.06 28.70
N ARG A 198 6.85 -21.22 28.87
CA ARG A 198 8.21 -21.68 29.15
C ARG A 198 8.24 -22.47 30.45
N ALA A 199 8.46 -23.78 30.32
CA ALA A 199 8.67 -24.65 31.47
C ALA A 199 9.85 -24.11 32.32
N PRO A 200 9.72 -24.07 33.66
CA PRO A 200 10.81 -23.64 34.54
C PRO A 200 12.06 -24.48 34.27
N THR A 201 13.22 -23.83 34.18
CA THR A 201 14.50 -24.50 33.91
C THR A 201 14.92 -25.50 35.00
N GLY A 202 14.24 -25.50 36.15
CA GLY A 202 14.39 -26.50 37.21
C GLY A 202 13.50 -27.75 37.06
N ALA A 203 12.56 -27.78 36.11
CA ALA A 203 11.63 -28.91 35.95
C ALA A 203 12.28 -30.16 35.32
N ALA A 204 13.40 -30.01 34.59
CA ALA A 204 14.08 -31.10 33.91
C ALA A 204 15.01 -31.94 34.81
N GLY A 205 15.10 -31.62 36.12
CA GLY A 205 16.01 -32.28 37.05
C GLY A 205 17.49 -31.95 36.78
N LEU A 206 18.33 -32.05 37.82
CA LEU A 206 19.77 -31.86 37.68
C LEU A 206 20.37 -33.03 36.89
N SER A 207 21.16 -32.74 35.85
CA SER A 207 21.97 -33.74 35.16
C SER A 207 22.92 -34.39 36.18
N LYS A 208 22.76 -35.69 36.43
CA LYS A 208 23.69 -36.46 37.27
C LYS A 208 25.01 -36.61 36.51
N ASN A 209 25.94 -35.71 36.77
CA ASN A 209 27.33 -35.91 36.34
C ASN A 209 27.93 -37.02 37.20
N THR A 210 28.30 -38.14 36.57
CA THR A 210 29.05 -39.22 37.21
C THR A 210 30.52 -38.79 37.25
N THR A 211 30.99 -38.35 38.41
CA THR A 211 32.42 -38.17 38.64
C THR A 211 33.04 -39.56 38.81
N GLU A 212 33.58 -40.13 37.73
CA GLU A 212 34.53 -41.24 37.82
C GLU A 212 35.89 -40.64 38.20
N GLY A 213 36.33 -40.91 39.44
CA GLY A 213 37.67 -40.60 39.91
C GLY A 213 38.63 -41.73 39.53
N ASN A 214 39.78 -41.34 38.98
CA ASN A 214 40.95 -42.20 38.70
C ASN A 214 41.47 -42.92 39.95
#